data_AF-A0A841GPG1-F1
#
_entry.id   AF-A0A841GPG1-F1
#
_cell.length_a   1.000
_cell.length_b   1.000
_cell.length_c   1.000
_cell.angle_alpha   90.00
_cell.angle_beta   90.00
_cell.angle_gamma   90.00
#
_symmetry.space_group_name_H-M   'P 1'
#
loop_
_entity.id
_entity.type
_entity.pdbx_description
1 polymer ?
#
loop_
_entity_poly.entity_id
_entity_poly.type
_entity_poly.pdbx_seq_one_letter_code
_entity_poly.pdbx_strand_id
1 'polypeptide(L)'
;MIPRWAERLAGLGMIALGIWLVVASWRAAHTGERFFVAGPAMGPFALGIGIGLLLFPSPRSMVAARGGDPSKVRWSDLTTGWKVLAGGGGALGIVYLLLLMSGLL
;
A
#
# COMPACT_ATOMS: atom_id res chain seq x y z
N MET A 1 -4.22 -4.71 -22.46
CA MET A 1 -2.93 -4.59 -21.73
C MET A 1 -2.88 -3.21 -21.10
N ILE A 2 -2.64 -3.10 -19.79
CA ILE A 2 -2.44 -1.79 -19.14
C ILE A 2 -1.03 -1.33 -19.50
N PRO A 3 -0.84 -0.09 -19.99
CA PRO A 3 0.48 0.39 -20.33
C PRO A 3 1.31 0.65 -19.05
N ARG A 4 2.61 0.32 -19.09
CA ARG A 4 3.51 0.44 -17.92
C ARG A 4 3.54 1.84 -17.30
N TRP A 5 3.36 2.89 -18.10
CA TRP A 5 3.31 4.26 -17.58
C TRP A 5 2.09 4.49 -16.68
N ALA A 6 0.95 3.86 -16.98
CA ALA A 6 -0.26 3.97 -16.16
C ALA A 6 -0.11 3.22 -14.83
N GLU A 7 0.58 2.07 -14.83
CA GLU A 7 0.92 1.36 -13.58
C GLU A 7 1.79 2.23 -12.66
N ARG A 8 2.78 2.93 -13.24
CA ARG A 8 3.65 3.84 -12.49
C ARG A 8 2.90 5.05 -11.95
N LEU A 9 2.01 5.66 -12.74
CA LEU A 9 1.17 6.76 -12.26
C LEU A 9 0.24 6.33 -11.13
N ALA A 10 -0.36 5.13 -11.24
CA ALA A 10 -1.14 4.55 -10.15
C ALA A 10 -0.26 4.31 -8.90
N GLY A 11 0.98 3.84 -9.09
CA GLY A 11 1.97 3.71 -8.02
C GLY A 11 2.29 5.02 -7.31
N LEU A 12 2.56 6.09 -8.07
CA LEU A 12 2.79 7.43 -7.53
C LEU A 12 1.56 7.97 -6.79
N GLY A 13 0.36 7.76 -7.35
CA GLY A 13 -0.89 8.14 -6.69
C GLY A 13 -1.09 7.42 -5.36
N MET A 14 -0.80 6.11 -5.32
CA MET A 14 -0.85 5.31 -4.09
C MET A 14 0.19 5.77 -3.05
N ILE A 15 1.38 6.17 -3.49
CA ILE A 15 2.40 6.74 -2.60
C ILE A 15 1.91 8.06 -2.01
N ALA A 16 1.43 8.98 -2.85
CA ALA A 16 0.91 10.27 -2.41
C ALA A 16 -0.25 10.10 -1.41
N LEU A 17 -1.17 9.17 -1.71
CA LEU A 17 -2.27 8.81 -0.81
C LEU A 17 -1.77 8.23 0.51
N GLY A 18 -0.78 7.33 0.47
CA GLY A 18 -0.18 6.74 1.66
C GLY A 18 0.48 7.78 2.56
N ILE A 19 1.26 8.70 1.98
CA ILE A 19 1.86 9.83 2.71
C ILE A 19 0.76 10.69 3.34
N TRP A 20 -0.26 11.05 2.56
CA TRP A 20 -1.35 11.89 3.04
C TRP A 20 -2.10 11.23 4.22
N LEU A 21 -2.39 9.92 4.14
CA LEU A 21 -3.03 9.18 5.22
C LEU A 21 -2.18 9.15 6.50
N VAL A 22 -0.87 8.94 6.38
CA VAL A 22 0.06 8.96 7.52
C VAL A 22 0.05 10.34 8.18
N VAL A 23 0.22 11.41 7.40
CA VAL A 23 0.27 12.79 7.91
C VAL A 23 -1.08 13.22 8.50
N ALA A 24 -2.19 12.89 7.85
CA ALA A 24 -3.52 13.22 8.34
C ALA A 24 -3.82 12.49 9.67
N SER A 25 -3.45 11.22 9.76
CA SER A 25 -3.61 10.43 10.98
C SER A 25 -2.77 10.97 12.14
N TRP A 26 -1.52 11.36 11.86
CA TRP A 26 -0.64 11.98 12.85
C TRP A 26 -1.23 13.30 13.35
N ARG A 27 -1.66 14.18 12.44
CA ARG A 27 -2.29 15.46 12.80
C ARG A 27 -3.53 15.26 13.66
N ALA A 28 -4.43 14.36 13.26
CA ALA A 28 -5.66 14.10 14.00
C ALA A 28 -5.39 13.59 15.42
N ALA A 29 -4.37 12.74 15.60
CA ALA A 29 -3.95 12.30 16.93
C ALA A 29 -3.45 13.46 17.82
N HIS A 30 -2.81 14.47 17.23
CA HIS A 30 -2.27 15.64 17.97
C HIS A 30 -3.29 16.74 18.22
N THR A 31 -4.30 16.88 17.37
CA THR A 31 -5.38 17.88 17.53
C THR A 31 -6.55 17.38 18.38
N GLY A 32 -6.52 16.10 18.79
CA GLY A 32 -7.62 15.47 19.53
C GLY A 32 -8.87 15.21 18.68
N GLU A 33 -8.75 15.30 17.35
CA GLU A 33 -9.83 14.95 16.44
C GLU A 33 -10.03 13.43 16.38
N ARG A 34 -11.28 12.98 16.29
CA ARG A 34 -11.58 11.56 16.10
C ARG A 34 -11.07 11.11 14.73
N PHE A 35 -10.08 10.23 14.70
CA PHE A 35 -9.63 9.58 13.46
C PHE A 35 -10.15 8.14 13.36
N PHE A 36 -10.38 7.69 12.14
CA PHE A 36 -10.69 6.29 11.86
C PHE A 36 -9.41 5.46 11.95
N VAL A 37 -9.40 4.46 12.84
CA VAL A 37 -8.30 3.50 13.08
C VAL A 37 -7.77 2.84 11.81
N ALA A 38 -8.60 2.74 10.76
CA ALA A 38 -8.18 2.24 9.46
C ALA A 38 -7.14 3.14 8.76
N GLY A 39 -7.23 4.47 8.89
CA GLY A 39 -6.34 5.42 8.21
C GLY A 39 -4.85 5.21 8.49
N PRO A 40 -4.43 5.13 9.76
CA PRO A 40 -3.04 4.87 10.14
C PRO A 40 -2.51 3.55 9.59
N ALA A 41 -3.31 2.47 9.63
CA ALA A 41 -2.88 1.17 9.13
C ALA A 41 -2.82 1.13 7.59
N MET A 42 -3.72 1.83 6.90
CA MET A 42 -3.79 1.85 5.44
C MET A 42 -2.71 2.71 4.79
N GLY A 43 -2.16 3.72 5.48
CA GLY A 43 -1.10 4.58 4.95
C GLY A 43 0.16 3.80 4.53
N PRO A 44 0.84 3.10 5.47
CA PRO A 44 2.01 2.29 5.15
C PRO A 44 1.73 1.13 4.20
N PHE A 45 0.52 0.55 4.24
CA PHE A 45 0.11 -0.44 3.26
C PHE A 45 0.01 0.16 1.83
N ALA A 46 -0.63 1.32 1.68
CA ALA A 46 -0.72 2.03 0.41
C ALA A 46 0.66 2.42 -0.14
N LEU A 47 1.59 2.81 0.73
CA LEU A 47 3.00 3.06 0.37
C LEU A 47 3.65 1.78 -0.18
N GLY A 48 3.51 0.65 0.50
CA GLY A 48 4.06 -0.63 0.05
C GLY A 48 3.53 -1.04 -1.32
N ILE A 49 2.22 -0.90 -1.56
CA ILE A 49 1.60 -1.16 -2.86
C ILE A 49 2.09 -0.19 -3.93
N GLY A 50 2.18 1.10 -3.62
CA GLY A 50 2.63 2.12 -4.56
C GLY A 50 4.09 1.95 -4.99
N ILE A 51 4.98 1.62 -4.04
CA ILE A 51 6.37 1.24 -4.32
C ILE A 51 6.41 -0.02 -5.20
N GLY A 52 5.55 -1.01 -4.91
CA GLY A 52 5.45 -2.23 -5.71
C GLY A 52 5.11 -1.95 -7.17
N LEU A 53 4.17 -1.04 -7.43
CA LEU A 53 3.77 -0.64 -8.79
C LEU A 53 4.85 0.17 -9.53
N LEU A 54 5.78 0.81 -8.81
CA LEU A 54 6.92 1.50 -9.43
C LEU A 54 8.04 0.53 -9.82
N LEU A 55 8.32 -0.43 -8.95
CA LEU A 55 9.47 -1.33 -9.09
C LEU A 55 9.16 -2.58 -9.93
N PHE A 56 7.93 -3.08 -9.85
CA PHE A 56 7.53 -4.34 -10.46
C PHE A 56 6.31 -4.14 -11.37
N PRO A 57 6.18 -4.93 -12.45
CA PRO A 57 4.92 -5.01 -13.17
C PRO A 57 3.80 -5.43 -12.22
N SER A 58 2.59 -4.94 -12.46
CA SER A 58 1.44 -5.35 -11.67
C SER A 58 1.23 -6.88 -11.71
N PRO A 59 0.70 -7.50 -10.64
CA PRO A 59 0.38 -8.93 -10.65
C PRO A 59 -0.52 -9.35 -11.80
N ARG A 60 -1.47 -8.48 -12.20
CA ARG A 60 -2.33 -8.69 -13.35
C ARG A 60 -1.55 -8.70 -14.67
N SER A 61 -0.60 -7.78 -14.85
CA SER A 61 0.21 -7.77 -16.07
C SER A 61 1.18 -8.95 -16.12
N MET A 62 1.70 -9.41 -14.98
CA MET A 62 2.50 -10.63 -14.90
C MET A 62 1.70 -11.89 -15.25
N VAL A 63 0.48 -12.04 -14.72
CA VAL A 63 -0.40 -13.18 -15.02
C VAL A 63 -0.82 -13.17 -16.49
N ALA A 64 -1.20 -12.00 -17.02
CA ALA A 64 -1.53 -11.84 -18.43
C ALA A 64 -0.36 -12.22 -19.36
N ALA A 65 0.86 -11.81 -19.02
CA ALA A 65 2.06 -12.11 -19.82
C ALA A 65 2.41 -13.61 -19.83
N ARG A 66 1.97 -14.38 -18.83
CA ARG A 66 2.14 -15.84 -18.75
C ARG A 66 1.00 -16.61 -19.41
N GLY A 67 0.06 -15.93 -20.07
CA GLY A 67 -1.13 -16.54 -20.66
C GLY A 67 -2.22 -16.93 -19.65
N GLY A 68 -2.10 -16.47 -18.40
CA GLY A 68 -3.10 -16.70 -17.36
C GLY A 68 -4.21 -15.65 -17.36
N ASP A 69 -5.32 -15.98 -16.71
CA ASP A 69 -6.49 -15.10 -16.58
C ASP A 69 -6.25 -13.99 -15.53
N PRO A 70 -6.16 -12.70 -15.92
CA PRO A 70 -5.87 -11.59 -15.01
C PRO A 70 -7.01 -11.28 -14.03
N SER A 71 -8.21 -11.81 -14.26
CA SER A 71 -9.33 -11.66 -13.34
C SER A 71 -9.18 -12.53 -12.09
N LYS A 72 -8.32 -13.55 -12.14
CA LYS A 72 -8.15 -14.57 -11.08
C LYS A 72 -6.81 -14.48 -10.36
N VAL A 73 -6.23 -13.28 -10.22
CA VAL A 73 -4.98 -13.11 -9.47
C VAL A 73 -5.18 -13.49 -8.00
N ARG A 74 -4.42 -14.48 -7.54
CA ARG A 74 -4.39 -14.91 -6.14
C ARG A 74 -3.13 -14.43 -5.45
N TRP A 75 -3.17 -14.42 -4.10
CA TRP A 75 -2.00 -14.11 -3.28
C TRP A 75 -0.82 -15.06 -3.54
N SER A 76 -1.10 -16.32 -3.89
CA SER A 76 -0.09 -17.30 -4.31
C SER A 76 0.74 -16.82 -5.49
N ASP A 77 0.10 -16.10 -6.42
CA ASP A 77 0.66 -15.71 -7.71
C ASP A 77 1.55 -14.46 -7.59
N LEU A 78 1.50 -13.79 -6.44
CA LEU A 78 2.39 -12.69 -6.12
C LEU A 78 3.83 -13.21 -5.96
N THR A 79 4.75 -12.53 -6.64
CA THR A 79 6.19 -12.73 -6.43
C THR A 79 6.57 -12.43 -4.98
N THR A 80 7.72 -12.96 -4.53
CA THR A 80 8.27 -12.67 -3.20
C THR A 80 8.37 -11.18 -2.92
N GLY A 81 8.79 -10.36 -3.90
CA GLY A 81 8.85 -8.90 -3.75
C GLY A 81 7.50 -8.27 -3.41
N TRP A 82 6.44 -8.65 -4.14
CA TRP A 82 5.08 -8.19 -3.86
C TRP A 82 4.57 -8.61 -2.47
N LYS A 83 4.88 -9.84 -2.04
CA LYS A 83 4.51 -10.33 -0.70
C LYS A 83 5.23 -9.56 0.39
N VAL A 84 6.52 -9.28 0.22
CA VAL A 84 7.31 -8.48 1.17
C VAL A 84 6.79 -7.04 1.24
N LEU A 85 6.45 -6.43 0.11
CA LEU A 85 5.94 -5.05 0.10
C LEU A 85 4.54 -4.92 0.69
N ALA A 86 3.61 -5.81 0.31
CA ALA A 86 2.25 -5.78 0.84
C ALA A 86 2.20 -6.23 2.31
N GLY A 87 2.94 -7.29 2.67
CA GLY A 87 3.06 -7.77 4.04
C GLY A 87 3.81 -6.80 4.95
N GLY A 88 4.93 -6.27 4.48
CA GLY A 88 5.73 -5.27 5.19
C GLY A 88 4.99 -3.96 5.38
N GLY A 89 4.31 -3.46 4.33
CA GLY A 89 3.45 -2.28 4.43
C GLY A 89 2.31 -2.47 5.43
N GLY A 90 1.67 -3.64 5.44
CA GLY A 90 0.64 -3.97 6.42
C GLY A 90 1.17 -4.06 7.86
N ALA A 91 2.30 -4.74 8.07
CA ALA A 91 2.94 -4.85 9.37
C ALA A 91 3.38 -3.47 9.91
N LEU A 92 3.99 -2.64 9.06
CA LEU A 92 4.33 -1.25 9.40
C LEU A 92 3.08 -0.41 9.70
N GLY A 93 1.98 -0.64 8.99
CA GLY A 93 0.68 -0.02 9.27
C GLY A 93 0.16 -0.35 10.67
N ILE A 94 0.26 -1.62 11.08
CA ILE A 94 -0.11 -2.06 12.42
C ILE A 94 0.80 -1.44 13.47
N VAL A 95 2.12 -1.48 13.27
CA VAL A 95 3.11 -0.87 14.18
C VAL A 95 2.84 0.63 14.33
N TYR A 96 2.64 1.33 13.22
CA TYR A 96 2.33 2.76 13.22
C TYR A 96 1.05 3.06 13.99
N LEU A 97 -0.01 2.28 13.78
CA LEU A 97 -1.25 2.42 14.53
C LEU A 97 -1.03 2.22 16.03
N LEU A 98 -0.31 1.16 16.43
CA LEU A 98 -0.04 0.88 17.84
C LEU A 98 0.75 2.01 18.50
N LEU A 99 1.77 2.53 17.81
CA LEU A 99 2.55 3.67 18.29
C LEU A 99 1.68 4.93 18.45
N LEU A 100 0.82 5.21 17.46
CA LEU A 100 -0.10 6.34 17.49
C LEU A 100 -1.09 6.22 18.68
N MET A 101 -1.62 5.03 18.93
CA MET A 101 -2.53 4.78 20.06
C MET A 101 -1.83 4.84 21.43
N SER A 102 -0.53 4.53 21.48
CA SER A 102 0.26 4.59 22.71
C SER A 102 0.71 6.00 23.11
N GLY A 103 0.52 6.99 22.23
CA GLY A 103 0.98 8.37 22.45
C GLY A 103 2.51 8.53 22.35
N LEU A 104 3.21 7.56 21.75
CA LEU A 104 4.66 7.60 21.50
C LEU A 104 5.03 8.34 20.20
N LEU A 105 4.04 8.76 19.40
CA LEU A 105 4.16 9.48 18.13
C LEU A 105 3.40 10.79 18.16
#